data_AF-A0A2D5RSR5-F1
#
_entry.id   AF-A0A2D5RSR5-F1
#
_cell.length_a   1.000
_cell.length_b   1.000
_cell.length_c   1.000
_cell.angle_alpha   90.00
_cell.angle_beta   90.00
_cell.angle_gamma   90.00
#
_symmetry.space_group_name_H-M   'P 1'
#
loop_
_entity.id
_entity.type
_entity.pdbx_description
1 polymer ?
#
loop_
_entity_poly.entity_id
_entity_poly.type
_entity_poly.pdbx_seq_one_letter_code
_entity_poly.pdbx_strand_id
1 'polypeptide(L)'
;MEPLILLGLALWSVLLQVYVLYQVKKADPDLATELFDGVVFSSNWQRQKKAMKFLYNPFAWRGVVYINIKVALVLNFCILIFFLSLVFLV
;
A
#
# COMPACT_ATOMS: atom_id res chain seq x y z
N MET A 1 12.56 -2.53 -20.72
CA MET A 1 12.58 -3.37 -19.50
C MET A 1 11.92 -4.70 -19.86
N GLU A 2 12.48 -5.84 -19.45
CA GLU A 2 11.88 -7.13 -19.78
C GLU A 2 10.50 -7.28 -19.12
N PRO A 3 9.48 -7.81 -19.83
CA PRO A 3 8.12 -7.96 -19.29
C PRO A 3 8.07 -8.74 -17.96
N LEU A 4 8.98 -9.70 -17.78
CA LEU A 4 9.11 -10.50 -16.56
C LEU A 4 9.49 -9.63 -15.35
N ILE A 5 10.34 -8.62 -15.53
CA ILE A 5 10.75 -7.71 -14.45
C ILE A 5 9.57 -6.84 -14.02
N LEU A 6 8.79 -6.33 -14.98
CA LEU A 6 7.59 -5.55 -14.70
C LEU A 6 6.53 -6.37 -13.95
N LEU A 7 6.29 -7.61 -14.38
CA LEU A 7 5.39 -8.52 -13.69
C LEU A 7 5.87 -8.82 -12.26
N GLY A 8 7.17 -9.06 -12.09
CA GLY A 8 7.80 -9.27 -10.78
C GLY A 8 7.60 -8.09 -9.84
N LEU A 9 7.82 -6.86 -10.31
CA LEU A 9 7.61 -5.64 -9.53
C LEU A 9 6.13 -5.42 -9.17
N ALA A 10 5.21 -5.72 -10.08
CA ALA A 10 3.77 -5.62 -9.83
C ALA A 10 3.32 -6.61 -8.73
N LEU A 11 3.75 -7.87 -8.82
CA LEU A 11 3.47 -8.87 -7.79
C LEU A 11 4.10 -8.50 -6.45
N TRP A 12 5.34 -8.00 -6.46
CA TRP A 12 6.02 -7.53 -5.27
C TRP A 12 5.28 -6.37 -4.60
N SER A 13 4.74 -5.43 -5.38
CA SER A 13 3.90 -4.35 -4.87
C SER A 13 2.64 -4.88 -4.19
N VAL A 14 1.96 -5.88 -4.76
CA VAL A 14 0.78 -6.49 -4.13
C VAL A 14 1.16 -7.14 -2.78
N LEU A 15 2.26 -7.87 -2.72
CA LEU A 15 2.74 -8.47 -1.46
C LEU A 15 3.06 -7.40 -0.41
N LEU A 16 3.69 -6.29 -0.82
CA LEU A 16 3.98 -5.13 0.04
C LEU A 16 2.70 -4.51 0.60
N GLN A 17 1.67 -4.33 -0.22
CA GLN A 17 0.37 -3.79 0.22
C GLN A 17 -0.26 -4.68 1.30
N VAL A 18 -0.29 -6.00 1.07
CA VAL A 18 -0.83 -6.97 2.03
C VAL A 18 -0.02 -6.97 3.33
N TYR A 19 1.31 -6.96 3.21
CA TYR A 19 2.21 -6.87 4.37
C TYR A 19 1.94 -5.61 5.20
N VAL A 20 1.84 -4.44 4.55
CA VAL A 20 1.54 -3.18 5.25
C VAL A 20 0.21 -3.26 6.00
N LEU A 21 -0.87 -3.65 5.32
CA LEU A 21 -2.20 -3.71 5.93
C LEU A 21 -2.23 -4.69 7.12
N TYR A 22 -1.57 -5.84 6.97
CA TYR A 22 -1.47 -6.82 8.04
C TYR A 22 -0.65 -6.31 9.22
N GLN A 23 0.51 -5.69 8.98
CA GLN A 23 1.38 -5.18 10.04
C GLN A 23 0.74 -4.02 10.80
N VAL A 24 0.04 -3.10 10.11
CA VAL A 24 -0.70 -2.02 10.80
C VAL A 24 -1.78 -2.62 11.68
N LYS A 25 -2.59 -3.55 11.15
CA LYS A 25 -3.63 -4.23 11.94
C LYS A 25 -3.06 -4.97 13.15
N LYS A 26 -1.91 -5.63 12.99
CA LYS A 26 -1.26 -6.38 14.07
C LYS A 26 -0.69 -5.46 15.15
N ALA A 27 -0.10 -4.34 14.74
CA ALA A 27 0.62 -3.45 15.65
C ALA A 27 -0.29 -2.42 16.32
N ASP A 28 -1.35 -1.98 15.64
CA ASP A 28 -2.32 -1.02 16.13
C ASP A 28 -3.71 -1.24 15.47
N PRO A 29 -4.56 -2.11 16.06
CA PRO A 29 -5.88 -2.41 15.53
C PRO A 29 -6.82 -1.21 15.48
N ASP A 30 -6.67 -0.25 16.40
CA ASP A 30 -7.52 0.94 16.48
C ASP A 30 -7.19 1.87 15.31
N LEU A 31 -5.90 2.14 15.10
CA LEU A 31 -5.42 2.88 13.93
C LEU A 31 -5.79 2.17 12.62
N ALA A 32 -5.71 0.85 12.56
CA ALA A 32 -6.13 0.08 11.38
C ALA A 32 -7.62 0.24 11.08
N THR A 33 -8.45 0.30 12.12
CA THR A 33 -9.90 0.55 12.01
C THR A 33 -10.16 1.96 11.50
N GLU A 34 -9.44 2.96 12.01
CA GLU A 34 -9.52 4.33 11.53
C GLU A 34 -9.12 4.44 10.06
N LEU A 35 -7.97 3.86 9.68
CA LEU A 35 -7.37 4.03 8.36
C LEU A 35 -8.03 3.20 7.26
N PHE A 36 -8.46 1.97 7.54
CA PHE A 36 -9.00 1.05 6.52
C PHE A 36 -10.06 0.07 7.07
N ASP A 37 -10.77 0.44 8.15
CA ASP A 37 -11.81 -0.37 8.80
C ASP A 37 -11.31 -1.70 9.39
N GLY A 38 -9.99 -1.86 9.56
CA GLY A 38 -9.39 -3.06 10.17
C GLY A 38 -9.51 -4.31 9.28
N VAL A 39 -9.93 -4.15 8.02
CA VAL A 39 -10.14 -5.24 7.08
C VAL A 39 -9.02 -5.23 6.03
N VAL A 40 -8.22 -6.30 6.02
CA VAL A 40 -7.10 -6.45 5.07
C VAL A 40 -7.60 -6.79 3.66
N PHE A 41 -8.63 -7.62 3.55
CA PHE A 41 -9.25 -8.01 2.27
C PHE A 41 -10.76 -7.84 2.35
N SER A 42 -11.32 -7.14 1.37
CA SER A 42 -12.77 -6.89 1.28
C SER A 42 -13.17 -6.78 -0.19
N SER A 43 -14.34 -7.33 -0.55
CA SER A 43 -14.99 -7.11 -1.84
C SER A 43 -15.82 -5.82 -1.88
N ASN A 44 -16.06 -5.19 -0.71
CA ASN A 44 -16.78 -3.92 -0.63
C ASN A 44 -15.91 -2.76 -1.16
N TRP A 45 -16.41 -2.07 -2.19
CA TRP A 45 -15.74 -0.94 -2.85
C TRP A 45 -15.36 0.20 -1.90
N GLN A 46 -16.21 0.55 -0.93
CA GLN A 46 -15.91 1.64 0.02
C GLN A 46 -14.70 1.29 0.90
N ARG A 47 -14.62 0.04 1.37
CA ARG A 47 -13.50 -0.46 2.15
C ARG A 47 -12.22 -0.52 1.32
N GLN A 48 -12.31 -0.99 0.09
CA GLN A 48 -11.17 -1.00 -0.85
C GLN A 48 -10.65 0.42 -1.11
N LYS A 49 -11.55 1.37 -1.36
CA LYS A 49 -11.20 2.78 -1.57
C LYS A 49 -10.50 3.37 -0.35
N LYS A 50 -10.95 3.03 0.87
CA LYS A 50 -10.32 3.46 2.12
C LYS A 50 -8.90 2.88 2.26
N ALA A 51 -8.74 1.58 2.02
CA ALA A 51 -7.44 0.92 2.02
C ALA A 51 -6.48 1.50 0.95
N MET A 52 -6.96 1.74 -0.27
CA MET A 52 -6.16 2.39 -1.33
C MET A 52 -5.76 3.81 -0.94
N LYS A 53 -6.68 4.59 -0.34
CA LYS A 53 -6.37 5.93 0.16
C LYS A 53 -5.27 5.86 1.21
N PHE A 54 -5.30 4.90 2.12
CA PHE A 54 -4.21 4.71 3.07
C PHE A 54 -2.89 4.32 2.38
N LEU A 55 -2.91 3.32 1.50
CA LEU A 55 -1.70 2.78 0.86
C LEU A 55 -0.99 3.79 -0.06
N TYR A 56 -1.72 4.71 -0.67
CA TYR A 56 -1.20 5.61 -1.72
C TYR A 56 -1.30 7.10 -1.39
N ASN A 57 -1.69 7.46 -0.16
CA ASN A 57 -1.68 8.84 0.29
C ASN A 57 -0.65 9.05 1.42
N PRO A 58 0.51 9.67 1.15
CA PRO A 58 1.52 9.96 2.17
C PRO A 58 1.00 10.76 3.37
N PHE A 59 -0.04 11.58 3.18
CA PHE A 59 -0.67 12.33 4.28
C PHE A 59 -1.39 11.42 5.28
N ALA A 60 -1.86 10.25 4.86
CA ALA A 60 -2.50 9.26 5.72
C ALA A 60 -1.50 8.48 6.59
N TRP A 61 -0.19 8.58 6.33
CA TRP A 61 0.83 7.82 7.06
C TRP A 61 1.31 8.50 8.34
N ARG A 62 0.86 9.72 8.63
CA ARG A 62 1.30 10.50 9.79
C ARG A 62 1.03 9.77 11.12
N GLY A 63 -0.06 9.01 11.21
CA GLY A 63 -0.42 8.22 12.40
C GLY A 63 0.35 6.90 12.54
N VAL A 64 1.02 6.43 11.49
CA VAL A 64 1.83 5.20 11.59
C VAL A 64 3.10 5.55 12.37
N VAL A 65 3.35 4.88 13.49
CA VAL A 65 4.57 5.14 14.29
C VAL A 65 5.74 4.25 13.84
N TYR A 66 5.42 3.03 13.40
CA TYR A 66 6.38 1.97 13.11
C TYR A 66 7.16 2.23 11.81
N ILE A 67 8.48 2.36 11.92
CA ILE A 67 9.37 2.73 10.80
C ILE A 67 9.40 1.69 9.68
N ASN A 68 9.37 0.41 10.02
CA ASN A 68 9.33 -0.69 9.05
C ASN A 68 8.07 -0.63 8.17
N ILE A 69 6.92 -0.26 8.75
CA ILE A 69 5.67 -0.07 8.01
C ILE A 69 5.77 1.16 7.11
N LYS A 70 6.35 2.27 7.61
CA LYS A 70 6.57 3.46 6.78
C LYS A 70 7.47 3.19 5.58
N VAL A 71 8.56 2.47 5.78
CA VAL A 71 9.48 2.10 4.69
C VAL A 71 8.75 1.26 3.65
N ALA A 72 7.95 0.28 4.09
CA ALA A 72 7.14 -0.54 3.19
C ALA A 72 6.12 0.31 2.40
N LEU A 73 5.44 1.26 3.04
CA LEU A 73 4.53 2.20 2.38
C LEU A 73 5.25 3.06 1.33
N VAL A 74 6.40 3.63 1.68
CA VAL A 74 7.22 4.44 0.77
C VAL A 74 7.69 3.61 -0.43
N LEU A 75 8.21 2.40 -0.21
CA LEU A 75 8.62 1.50 -1.29
C LEU A 75 7.45 1.18 -2.21
N ASN A 76 6.28 0.86 -1.65
CA ASN A 76 5.10 0.58 -2.45
C ASN A 76 4.65 1.80 -3.28
N PHE A 77 4.72 3.00 -2.70
CA PHE A 77 4.41 4.25 -3.39
C PHE A 77 5.43 4.58 -4.50
N CYS A 78 6.73 4.35 -4.25
CA CYS A 78 7.77 4.51 -5.27
C CYS A 78 7.55 3.57 -6.46
N ILE A 79 7.14 2.33 -6.22
CA ILE A 79 6.78 1.38 -7.29
C ILE A 79 5.60 1.91 -8.10
N LEU A 80 4.55 2.44 -7.45
CA LEU A 80 3.42 3.07 -8.14
C LEU A 80 3.88 4.23 -9.02
N ILE A 81 4.67 5.17 -8.48
CA ILE A 81 5.18 6.33 -9.24
C ILE A 81 6.04 5.87 -10.42
N PHE A 82 6.87 4.84 -10.22
CA PHE A 82 7.64 4.24 -11.30
C PHE A 82 6.73 3.71 -12.42
N PHE A 83 5.69 2.93 -12.08
CA PHE A 83 4.73 2.44 -13.08
C PHE A 83 3.97 3.57 -13.78
N LEU A 84 3.53 4.60 -13.05
CA LEU A 84 2.88 5.77 -13.65
C LEU A 84 3.84 6.49 -14.60
N SER A 85 5.10 6.67 -14.22
CA SER A 85 6.10 7.31 -15.07
C SER A 85 6.32 6.54 -16.38
N LEU A 86 6.30 5.20 -16.35
CA LEU A 86 6.36 4.39 -17.57
C LEU A 86 5.14 4.59 -18.48
N VAL A 87 3.95 4.81 -17.93
CA VAL A 87 2.75 5.02 -18.74
C VAL A 87 2.71 6.43 -19.38
N PHE A 88 3.27 7.45 -18.71
CA PHE A 88 3.23 8.84 -19.17
C PHE A 88 4.46 9.28 -19.97
N LEU A 89 5.61 8.61 -19.82
CA LEU A 89 6.86 8.94 -20.52
C LEU A 89 7.16 8.02 -21.72
N VAL A 90 6.39 6.95 -21.90
CA VAL A 90 6.39 6.09 -23.10
C VAL A 90 5.26 6.51 -24.00
#